data_AF-A0A257JSG0-F1
#
_entry.id   AF-A0A257JSG0-F1
#
_cell.length_a   1.000
_cell.length_b   1.000
_cell.length_c   1.000
_cell.angle_alpha   90.00
_cell.angle_beta   90.00
_cell.angle_gamma   90.00
#
_symmetry.space_group_name_H-M   'P 1'
#
loop_
_entity.id
_entity.type
_entity.pdbx_description
1 polymer ?
#
loop_
_entity_poly.entity_id
_entity_poly.type
_entity_poly.pdbx_seq_one_letter_code
_entity_poly.pdbx_strand_id
1 'polypeptide(L)'
;MALFSSPPSAAQLNWRWQHFTPKELACPCRKHCKGEYFHDPRFLDALEAMRAEMGPLTIRSGHRCRAHNAAVGGVPNSFHAKAIAADIAVTGKTRGPMLQAAVNAGFTGLGYGRSFLHVDLGPARAWTYPGALGLWIKALGIDPMRQPLKPRAK
;
A
#
# COMPACT_ATOMS: atom_id res chain seq x y z
N MET A 1 2.96 -1.20 -17.08
CA MET A 1 3.31 -0.25 -16.01
C MET A 1 3.87 1.02 -16.64
N ALA A 2 3.67 2.19 -16.04
CA ALA A 2 4.20 3.46 -16.55
C ALA A 2 4.47 4.45 -15.41
N LEU A 3 5.54 5.24 -15.53
CA LEU A 3 5.86 6.34 -14.61
C LEU A 3 5.50 7.67 -15.28
N PHE A 4 4.77 8.53 -14.57
CA PHE A 4 4.36 9.85 -15.01
C PHE A 4 4.94 10.92 -14.07
N SER A 5 5.46 12.02 -14.62
CA SER A 5 6.01 13.13 -13.82
C SER A 5 4.95 13.92 -13.03
N SER A 6 3.68 13.74 -13.38
CA SER A 6 2.48 14.27 -12.70
C SER A 6 1.33 13.29 -12.89
N PRO A 7 0.28 13.31 -12.05
CA PRO A 7 -0.83 12.37 -12.19
C PRO A 7 -1.61 12.67 -13.46
N PRO A 8 -1.72 11.74 -14.43
CA PRO A 8 -2.57 11.93 -15.61
C PRO A 8 -4.04 11.94 -15.19
N SER A 9 -4.91 12.45 -16.07
CA SER A 9 -6.35 12.41 -15.84
C SER A 9 -6.88 10.97 -15.92
N ALA A 10 -8.01 10.73 -15.25
CA ALA A 10 -8.70 9.44 -15.33
C ALA A 10 -9.05 9.05 -16.78
N ALA A 11 -9.44 10.03 -17.61
CA ALA A 11 -9.74 9.82 -19.02
C ALA A 11 -8.49 9.38 -19.81
N GLN A 12 -7.33 9.99 -19.56
CA GLN A 12 -6.08 9.62 -20.23
C GLN A 12 -5.63 8.18 -19.94
N LEU A 13 -6.09 7.59 -18.84
CA LEU A 13 -5.75 6.23 -18.42
C LEU A 13 -6.86 5.20 -18.67
N ASN A 14 -8.00 5.59 -19.27
CA ASN A 14 -9.20 4.74 -19.31
C ASN A 14 -9.51 4.13 -17.92
N TRP A 15 -9.53 5.00 -16.91
CA TRP A 15 -9.53 4.62 -15.50
C TRP A 15 -10.78 3.83 -15.11
N ARG A 16 -10.57 2.61 -14.57
CA ARG A 16 -11.66 1.69 -14.19
C ARG A 16 -11.84 1.48 -12.67
N TRP A 17 -10.94 2.01 -11.85
CA TRP A 17 -10.94 1.80 -10.40
C TRP A 17 -11.71 2.92 -9.71
N GLN A 18 -13.00 2.70 -9.50
CA GLN A 18 -13.97 3.75 -9.16
C GLN A 18 -13.69 4.42 -7.81
N HIS A 19 -12.99 3.72 -6.92
CA HIS A 19 -12.74 4.19 -5.56
C HIS A 19 -11.39 4.91 -5.40
N PHE A 20 -10.60 4.99 -6.46
CA PHE A 20 -9.28 5.61 -6.43
C PHE A 20 -9.10 6.60 -7.58
N THR A 21 -8.08 7.43 -7.45
CA THR A 21 -7.67 8.45 -8.40
C THR A 21 -6.15 8.40 -8.57
N PRO A 22 -5.61 8.75 -9.76
CA PRO A 22 -4.17 8.86 -9.93
C PRO A 22 -3.53 9.82 -8.91
N LYS A 23 -4.24 10.91 -8.56
CA LYS A 23 -3.74 11.95 -7.66
C LYS A 23 -3.54 11.47 -6.23
N GLU A 24 -4.43 10.64 -5.68
CA GLU A 24 -4.26 10.14 -4.30
C GLU A 24 -3.13 9.12 -4.16
N LEU A 25 -2.78 8.44 -5.25
CA LEU A 25 -1.70 7.46 -5.31
C LEU A 25 -0.37 8.07 -5.75
N ALA A 26 -0.34 9.35 -6.08
CA ALA A 26 0.84 10.06 -6.51
C ALA A 26 1.68 10.58 -5.33
N CYS A 27 2.93 10.95 -5.63
CA CYS A 27 3.87 11.45 -4.64
C CYS A 27 3.39 12.78 -4.01
N PRO A 28 3.21 12.85 -2.68
CA PRO A 28 2.60 14.01 -2.02
C PRO A 28 3.58 15.16 -1.76
N CYS A 29 4.88 14.99 -2.05
CA CYS A 29 5.92 15.85 -1.51
C CYS A 29 5.86 17.32 -1.92
N ARG A 30 5.29 17.65 -3.09
CA ARG A 30 5.20 18.98 -3.74
C ARG A 30 6.51 19.79 -3.84
N LYS A 31 7.62 19.33 -3.27
CA LYS A 31 8.92 19.98 -3.19
C LYS A 31 9.90 19.46 -4.25
N HIS A 32 9.84 18.16 -4.53
CA HIS A 32 10.83 17.49 -5.38
C HIS A 32 10.25 16.98 -6.71
N CYS A 33 8.93 16.94 -6.84
CA CYS A 33 8.24 16.52 -8.06
C CYS A 33 6.87 17.19 -8.14
N LYS A 34 6.22 17.11 -9.32
CA LYS A 34 4.87 17.65 -9.57
C LYS A 34 3.77 16.62 -9.32
N GLY A 35 3.99 15.69 -8.39
CA GLY A 35 3.11 14.56 -8.13
C GLY A 35 3.43 13.36 -9.03
N GLU A 36 4.68 12.90 -8.98
CA GLU A 36 5.10 11.70 -9.70
C GLU A 36 4.15 10.52 -9.39
N TYR A 37 3.73 9.79 -10.41
CA TYR A 37 2.73 8.73 -10.31
C TYR A 37 3.18 7.49 -11.05
N PHE A 38 3.11 6.34 -10.39
CA PHE A 38 3.42 5.06 -11.01
C PHE A 38 2.13 4.27 -11.24
N HIS A 39 1.84 3.98 -12.51
CA HIS A 39 0.68 3.23 -12.93
C HIS A 39 1.00 1.74 -13.05
N ASP A 40 0.34 0.92 -12.24
CA ASP A 40 0.32 -0.54 -12.37
C ASP A 40 -1.11 -1.07 -12.25
N PRO A 41 -1.73 -1.50 -13.36
CA PRO A 41 -3.07 -2.06 -13.34
C PRO A 41 -3.25 -3.21 -12.35
N ARG A 42 -2.24 -4.08 -12.17
CA ARG A 42 -2.35 -5.23 -11.25
C ARG A 42 -2.42 -4.78 -9.79
N PHE A 43 -1.62 -3.78 -9.44
CA PHE A 43 -1.65 -3.17 -8.11
C PHE A 43 -3.01 -2.51 -7.84
N LEU A 44 -3.54 -1.81 -8.84
CA LEU A 44 -4.84 -1.14 -8.73
C LEU A 44 -5.99 -2.15 -8.65
N ASP A 45 -5.94 -3.26 -9.41
CA ASP A 45 -6.92 -4.34 -9.32
C ASP A 45 -6.92 -4.98 -7.92
N ALA A 46 -5.74 -5.21 -7.33
CA ALA A 46 -5.61 -5.69 -5.95
C ALA A 46 -6.14 -4.66 -4.93
N LEU A 47 -5.81 -3.39 -5.11
CA LEU A 47 -6.26 -2.32 -4.20
C LEU A 47 -7.79 -2.14 -4.24
N GLU A 48 -8.40 -2.26 -5.42
CA GLU A 48 -9.85 -2.23 -5.63
C GLU A 48 -10.55 -3.45 -5.01
N ALA A 49 -9.98 -4.65 -5.19
CA ALA A 49 -10.49 -5.86 -4.53
C ALA A 49 -10.44 -5.73 -2.99
N MET A 50 -9.34 -5.19 -2.46
CA MET A 50 -9.20 -4.92 -1.02
C MET A 50 -10.21 -3.89 -0.54
N ARG A 51 -10.49 -2.84 -1.32
CA ARG A 51 -11.49 -1.81 -1.04
C ARG A 51 -12.92 -2.36 -1.04
N ALA A 52 -13.21 -3.30 -1.93
CA ALA A 52 -14.49 -3.99 -2.01
C ALA A 52 -14.75 -4.85 -0.76
N GLU A 53 -13.73 -5.50 -0.22
CA GLU A 53 -13.84 -6.32 0.99
C GLU A 53 -13.93 -5.47 2.28
N MET A 54 -13.13 -4.40 2.37
CA MET A 54 -12.98 -3.63 3.62
C MET A 54 -13.93 -2.44 3.76
N GLY A 55 -14.52 -1.97 2.65
CA GLY A 55 -15.07 -0.61 2.63
C GLY A 55 -13.95 0.45 2.69
N PRO A 56 -14.24 1.70 3.10
CA PRO A 56 -13.34 2.85 2.95
C PRO A 56 -11.89 2.62 3.38
N LEU A 57 -10.97 2.81 2.44
CA LEU A 57 -9.53 2.78 2.69
C LEU A 57 -8.97 4.20 2.69
N THR A 58 -8.23 4.56 3.74
CA THR A 58 -7.50 5.83 3.81
C THR A 58 -6.06 5.61 3.38
N ILE A 59 -5.72 6.00 2.15
CA ILE A 59 -4.36 5.96 1.63
C ILE A 59 -3.56 7.11 2.23
N ARG A 60 -2.50 6.80 2.97
CA ARG A 60 -1.59 7.80 3.55
C ARG A 60 -0.44 8.13 2.63
N SER A 61 0.03 7.14 1.88
CA SER A 61 1.09 7.30 0.91
C SER A 61 0.90 6.29 -0.22
N GLY A 62 1.12 6.74 -1.46
CA GLY A 62 1.19 5.92 -2.66
C GLY A 62 2.62 5.89 -3.19
N HIS A 63 2.80 6.10 -4.49
CA HIS A 63 4.13 6.31 -5.06
C HIS A 63 4.87 7.49 -4.37
N ARG A 64 6.20 7.42 -4.27
CA ARG A 64 7.08 8.49 -3.77
C ARG A 64 8.23 8.69 -4.75
N CYS A 65 8.46 9.91 -5.20
CA CYS A 65 9.68 10.19 -5.95
C CYS A 65 10.91 9.92 -5.08
N ARG A 66 12.05 9.60 -5.70
CA ARG A 66 13.29 9.19 -4.98
C ARG A 66 13.71 10.18 -3.90
N ALA A 67 13.67 11.48 -4.21
CA ALA A 67 14.03 12.54 -3.27
C ALA A 67 13.09 12.60 -2.05
N HIS A 68 11.78 12.46 -2.26
CA HIS A 68 10.84 12.40 -1.15
C HIS A 68 11.03 11.14 -0.32
N ASN A 69 11.23 9.99 -0.95
CA ASN A 69 11.52 8.74 -0.26
C ASN A 69 12.75 8.87 0.65
N ALA A 70 13.84 9.45 0.16
CA ALA A 70 15.02 9.73 0.98
C ALA A 70 14.72 10.71 2.14
N ALA A 71 13.98 11.79 1.87
CA ALA A 71 13.65 12.81 2.88
C ALA A 71 12.82 12.27 4.05
N VAL A 72 12.00 11.23 3.83
CA VAL A 72 11.22 10.57 4.90
C VAL A 72 11.93 9.37 5.51
N GLY A 73 13.24 9.19 5.24
CA GLY A 73 14.03 8.06 5.74
C GLY A 73 13.67 6.72 5.09
N GLY A 74 13.06 6.73 3.91
CA GLY A 74 12.72 5.54 3.15
C GLY A 74 13.97 4.85 2.59
N VAL A 75 13.93 3.52 2.56
CA VAL A 75 15.03 2.71 1.98
C VAL A 75 15.11 2.90 0.46
N PRO A 76 16.31 2.91 -0.16
CA PRO A 76 16.47 3.16 -1.59
C PRO A 76 15.66 2.24 -2.50
N ASN A 77 15.54 0.96 -2.13
CA ASN A 77 14.85 -0.07 -2.91
C ASN A 77 13.37 -0.26 -2.52
N SER A 78 12.77 0.71 -1.83
CA SER A 78 11.35 0.69 -1.45
C SER A 78 10.44 0.67 -2.68
N PHE A 79 9.36 -0.11 -2.63
CA PHE A 79 8.35 -0.13 -3.69
C PHE A 79 7.64 1.21 -3.87
N HIS A 80 7.55 2.04 -2.84
CA HIS A 80 7.11 3.42 -3.01
C HIS A 80 7.98 4.19 -4.01
N ALA A 81 9.30 3.94 -4.05
CA ALA A 81 10.25 4.70 -4.86
C ALA A 81 10.51 4.11 -6.25
N LYS A 82 10.53 2.78 -6.36
CA LYS A 82 10.85 2.09 -7.62
C LYS A 82 9.63 1.69 -8.45
N ALA A 83 8.45 1.64 -7.83
CA ALA A 83 7.20 1.20 -8.43
C ALA A 83 6.03 1.86 -7.70
N ILE A 84 4.99 1.10 -7.33
CA ILE A 84 3.90 1.55 -6.47
C ILE A 84 3.77 0.64 -5.24
N ALA A 85 3.44 1.26 -4.11
CA ALA A 85 3.02 0.64 -2.88
C ALA A 85 1.97 1.56 -2.22
N ALA A 86 1.20 1.05 -1.26
CA ALA A 86 0.30 1.87 -0.47
C ALA A 86 0.54 1.67 1.03
N ASP A 87 0.65 2.78 1.76
CA ASP A 87 0.49 2.78 3.21
C ASP A 87 -0.97 3.11 3.54
N ILE A 88 -1.72 2.14 4.04
CA ILE A 88 -3.17 2.23 4.31
C ILE A 88 -3.38 2.39 5.80
N ALA A 89 -4.14 3.41 6.24
CA ALA A 89 -4.37 3.63 7.66
C ALA A 89 -5.06 2.44 8.35
N VAL A 90 -4.60 2.08 9.54
CA VAL A 90 -5.25 1.06 10.39
C VAL A 90 -5.45 1.55 11.81
N THR A 91 -6.45 0.98 12.47
CA THR A 91 -6.74 1.14 13.90
C THR A 91 -6.70 -0.24 14.58
N GLY A 92 -6.81 -0.27 15.91
CA GLY A 92 -6.88 -1.53 16.67
C GLY A 92 -7.89 -2.53 16.10
N LYS A 93 -9.08 -2.05 15.74
CA LYS A 93 -10.19 -2.88 15.26
C LYS A 93 -10.02 -3.34 13.80
N THR A 94 -9.23 -2.61 12.99
CA THR A 94 -9.12 -2.90 11.55
C THR A 94 -7.89 -3.73 11.18
N ARG A 95 -6.89 -3.92 12.06
CA ARG A 95 -5.66 -4.65 11.73
C ARG A 95 -5.90 -6.05 11.15
N GLY A 96 -6.68 -6.87 11.84
CA GLY A 96 -6.97 -8.25 11.40
C GLY A 96 -7.69 -8.30 10.05
N PRO A 97 -8.88 -7.67 9.93
CA PRO A 97 -9.60 -7.63 8.67
C PRO A 97 -8.79 -7.02 7.52
N MET A 98 -8.05 -5.93 7.77
CA MET A 98 -7.24 -5.25 6.74
C MET A 98 -6.11 -6.16 6.23
N LEU A 99 -5.45 -6.90 7.12
CA LEU A 99 -4.41 -7.84 6.71
C LEU A 99 -5.00 -9.00 5.91
N GLN A 100 -6.13 -9.56 6.35
CA GLN A 100 -6.78 -10.64 5.61
C GLN A 100 -7.22 -10.19 4.22
N ALA A 101 -7.81 -8.99 4.10
CA ALA A 101 -8.21 -8.41 2.82
C ALA A 101 -7.00 -8.16 1.90
N ALA A 102 -5.88 -7.68 2.45
CA ALA A 102 -4.65 -7.49 1.68
C ALA A 102 -4.11 -8.83 1.13
N VAL A 103 -4.11 -9.88 1.94
CA VAL A 103 -3.69 -11.22 1.53
C VAL A 103 -4.64 -11.82 0.49
N ASN A 104 -5.96 -11.68 0.66
CA ASN A 104 -6.95 -12.14 -0.32
C ASN A 104 -6.83 -11.41 -1.66
N ALA A 105 -6.48 -10.11 -1.62
CA ALA A 105 -6.23 -9.29 -2.80
C ALA A 105 -4.91 -9.63 -3.52
N GLY A 106 -4.08 -10.50 -2.94
CA GLY A 106 -2.83 -10.97 -3.55
C GLY A 106 -1.62 -10.08 -3.27
N PHE A 107 -1.67 -9.20 -2.27
CA PHE A 107 -0.48 -8.46 -1.84
C PHE A 107 0.56 -9.41 -1.22
N THR A 108 1.81 -9.23 -1.64
CA THR A 108 2.94 -10.11 -1.29
C THR A 108 3.99 -9.41 -0.43
N GLY A 109 4.11 -8.08 -0.54
CA GLY A 109 4.89 -7.26 0.36
C GLY A 109 4.01 -6.65 1.45
N LEU A 110 4.23 -7.05 2.71
CA LEU A 110 3.40 -6.64 3.84
C LEU A 110 4.26 -6.01 4.95
N GLY A 111 4.04 -4.72 5.23
CA GLY A 111 4.75 -4.00 6.29
C GLY A 111 3.81 -3.60 7.43
N TYR A 112 4.08 -4.09 8.64
CA TYR A 112 3.26 -3.87 9.81
C TYR A 112 3.64 -2.57 10.53
N GLY A 113 2.92 -1.48 10.21
CA GLY A 113 3.11 -0.17 10.83
C GLY A 113 2.31 -0.02 12.14
N ARG A 114 2.65 0.98 12.95
CA ARG A 114 1.89 1.27 14.19
C ARG A 114 0.46 1.71 13.89
N SER A 115 0.28 2.51 12.84
CA SER A 115 -1.00 3.12 12.46
C SER A 115 -1.33 2.97 10.98
N PHE A 116 -0.59 2.12 10.27
CA PHE A 116 -0.83 1.78 8.87
C PHE A 116 -0.41 0.34 8.57
N LEU A 117 -0.95 -0.22 7.49
CA LEU A 117 -0.48 -1.42 6.83
C LEU A 117 0.15 -1.00 5.49
N HIS A 118 1.39 -1.38 5.27
CA HIS A 118 2.05 -1.24 3.97
C HIS A 118 1.72 -2.45 3.09
N VAL A 119 1.37 -2.20 1.83
CA VAL A 119 1.11 -3.23 0.82
C VAL A 119 1.81 -2.95 -0.51
N ASP A 120 2.41 -3.97 -1.11
CA ASP A 120 2.97 -3.96 -2.46
C ASP A 120 2.92 -5.34 -3.14
N LEU A 121 3.14 -5.39 -4.46
CA LEU A 121 3.15 -6.61 -5.29
C LEU A 121 4.57 -7.10 -5.64
N GLY A 122 5.57 -6.74 -4.82
CA GLY A 122 6.94 -7.20 -5.00
C GLY A 122 7.18 -8.67 -4.64
N PRO A 123 8.46 -9.09 -4.52
CA PRO A 123 8.79 -10.38 -3.94
C PRO A 123 8.13 -10.56 -2.57
N ALA A 124 7.62 -11.76 -2.32
CA ALA A 124 6.91 -12.10 -1.08
C ALA A 124 7.80 -11.86 0.13
N ARG A 125 7.35 -10.99 1.03
CA ARG A 125 8.09 -10.60 2.24
C ARG A 125 7.17 -9.90 3.24
N ALA A 126 7.46 -10.08 4.51
CA ALA A 126 6.82 -9.34 5.58
C ALA A 126 7.87 -8.68 6.48
N TRP A 127 7.55 -7.54 7.08
CA TRP A 127 8.41 -6.86 8.05
C TRP A 127 7.57 -6.03 9.04
N THR A 128 8.18 -5.67 10.18
CA THR A 128 7.56 -4.77 11.16
C THR A 128 8.31 -3.46 11.25
N TYR A 129 7.58 -2.37 11.46
CA TYR A 129 8.17 -1.10 11.87
C TYR A 129 8.42 -1.09 13.39
N PRO A 130 9.35 -0.25 13.89
CA PRO A 130 9.65 -0.17 15.32
C PRO A 130 8.41 0.00 16.20
N GLY A 131 8.25 -0.88 17.19
CA GLY A 131 7.14 -0.84 18.15
C GLY A 131 5.76 -1.21 17.58
N ALA A 132 5.67 -1.76 16.36
CA ALA A 132 4.40 -2.16 15.77
C ALA A 132 4.00 -3.60 16.11
N LEU A 133 4.93 -4.56 16.11
CA LEU A 133 4.64 -6.00 16.18
C LEU A 133 3.66 -6.40 17.30
N GLY A 134 3.87 -5.90 18.53
CA GLY A 134 2.98 -6.20 19.66
C GLY A 134 1.52 -5.75 19.45
N LEU A 135 1.29 -4.66 18.69
CA LEU A 135 -0.06 -4.19 18.35
C LEU A 135 -0.76 -5.10 17.36
N TRP A 136 0.00 -5.73 16.46
CA TRP A 136 -0.49 -6.69 15.48
C TRP A 136 -0.75 -8.05 16.12
N ILE A 137 0.18 -8.53 16.97
CA ILE A 137 -0.04 -9.75 17.78
C ILE A 137 -1.31 -9.62 18.61
N LYS A 138 -1.46 -8.51 19.35
CA LYS A 138 -2.65 -8.27 20.16
C LYS A 138 -3.95 -8.28 19.34
N ALA A 139 -3.92 -7.76 18.11
CA ALA A 139 -5.10 -7.69 17.27
C ALA A 139 -5.43 -9.01 16.57
N LEU A 140 -4.42 -9.83 16.26
CA LEU A 140 -4.56 -11.08 15.50
C LEU A 140 -4.67 -12.31 16.40
N GLY A 141 -4.18 -12.25 17.63
CA GLY A 141 -4.01 -13.41 18.51
C GLY A 141 -2.85 -14.34 18.10
N ILE A 142 -2.12 -14.00 17.03
CA ILE A 142 -0.98 -14.75 16.50
C ILE A 142 0.17 -13.80 16.13
N ASP A 143 1.39 -14.32 16.02
CA ASP A 143 2.52 -13.58 15.45
C ASP A 143 2.51 -13.70 13.91
N PRO A 144 2.10 -12.65 13.16
CA PRO A 144 2.02 -12.72 11.70
C PRO A 144 3.39 -12.82 11.02
N MET A 145 4.49 -12.57 11.72
CA MET A 145 5.84 -12.77 11.18
C MET A 145 6.26 -14.25 11.22
N ARG A 146 5.69 -15.03 12.14
CA ARG A 146 5.96 -16.48 12.27
C ARG A 146 4.85 -17.34 11.65
N GLN A 147 3.63 -16.82 11.65
CA GLN A 147 2.42 -17.48 11.16
C GLN A 147 1.72 -16.55 10.17
N PRO A 148 2.23 -16.42 8.93
CA PRO A 148 1.63 -15.55 7.93
C PRO A 148 0.22 -16.03 7.58
N LEU A 149 -0.71 -15.08 7.45
CA LEU A 149 -2.07 -15.38 6.98
C LEU A 149 -2.03 -15.91 5.55
N LYS A 150 -2.93 -16.84 5.24
CA LYS A 150 -3.11 -17.38 3.89
C LYS A 150 -4.34 -16.76 3.24
N PRO A 151 -4.38 -16.63 1.91
CA PRO A 151 -5.59 -16.24 1.21
C PRO A 151 -6.73 -17.20 1.54
N ARG A 152 -7.93 -16.67 1.73
CA ARG A 152 -9.13 -17.52 1.85
C ARG A 152 -9.41 -18.17 0.49
N ALA A 153 -9.87 -19.43 0.51
CA ALA A 153 -10.39 -20.07 -0.69
C ALA A 153 -11.57 -19.24 -1.22
N LYS A 154 -11.60 -19.03 -2.55
CA LYS A 154 -12.71 -18.37 -3.24
C LYS A 154 -13.85 -19.35 -3.45
#